data_AF-A0A4Q3ART3-F1
#
_entry.id   AF-A0A4Q3ART3-F1
#
_cell.length_a   1.000
_cell.length_b   1.000
_cell.length_c   1.000
_cell.angle_alpha   90.00
_cell.angle_beta   90.00
_cell.angle_gamma   90.00
#
_symmetry.space_group_name_H-M   'P 1'
#
loop_
_entity.id
_entity.type
_entity.pdbx_description
1 polymer ?
#
loop_
_entity_poly.entity_id
_entity_poly.type
_entity_poly.pdbx_seq_one_letter_code
_entity_poly.pdbx_strand_id
1 'polypeptide(L)'
;MVIDFLNGLADKGFKLSVYENQLNCYAPEGSLTNDIRDRIIEHKQTIIDLLSGTKQIKSSSINNKEFPLSVGEKGLYILQNIHPEMSAYNIPLCFKISRNVDVDMLEKSWASVQEQYPILKTRIHEK
;
A
#
# COMPACT_ATOMS: atom_id res chain seq x y z
N MET A 1 -1.59 15.46 25.40
CA MET A 1 -1.40 16.23 24.14
C MET A 1 -2.14 15.54 22.99
N VAL A 2 -2.36 16.20 21.84
CA VAL A 2 -3.02 15.60 20.65
C VAL A 2 -2.34 14.29 20.22
N ILE A 3 -1.01 14.21 20.36
CA ILE A 3 -0.22 13.01 20.05
C ILE A 3 -0.60 11.82 20.96
N ASP A 4 -0.75 12.02 22.26
CA ASP A 4 -1.15 10.94 23.19
C ASP A 4 -2.55 10.40 22.88
N PHE A 5 -3.45 11.28 22.44
CA PHE A 5 -4.78 10.90 21.98
C PHE A 5 -4.70 10.06 20.70
N LEU A 6 -3.89 10.45 19.72
CA LEU A 6 -3.69 9.69 18.49
C LEU A 6 -3.05 8.32 18.74
N ASN A 7 -2.09 8.23 19.66
CA ASN A 7 -1.49 6.96 20.07
C ASN A 7 -2.54 6.04 20.73
N GLY A 8 -3.35 6.59 21.64
CA GLY A 8 -4.44 5.83 22.27
C GLY A 8 -5.54 5.39 21.29
N LEU A 9 -5.73 6.11 20.18
CA LEU A 9 -6.60 5.70 19.07
C LEU A 9 -5.96 4.57 18.24
N ALA A 10 -4.67 4.69 17.92
CA ALA A 10 -3.93 3.67 17.18
C ALA A 10 -3.90 2.33 17.92
N ASP A 11 -3.68 2.34 19.23
CA ASP A 11 -3.71 1.15 20.09
C ASP A 11 -5.09 0.47 20.10
N LYS A 12 -6.16 1.25 19.90
CA LYS A 12 -7.54 0.76 19.78
C LYS A 12 -7.93 0.38 18.35
N GLY A 13 -6.98 0.38 17.42
CA GLY A 13 -7.18 -0.03 16.03
C GLY A 13 -7.75 1.04 15.10
N PHE A 14 -7.78 2.30 15.52
CA PHE A 14 -8.18 3.40 14.65
C PHE A 14 -7.04 3.71 13.66
N LYS A 15 -7.38 3.88 12.39
CA LYS A 15 -6.46 4.35 11.35
C LYS A 15 -6.99 5.67 10.78
N LEU A 16 -6.20 6.72 10.94
CA LEU A 16 -6.48 8.05 10.38
C LEU A 16 -5.62 8.27 9.15
N SER A 17 -6.21 8.79 8.08
CA SER A 17 -5.50 9.13 6.84
C SER A 17 -6.03 10.44 6.28
N VAL A 18 -5.20 11.21 5.59
CA VAL A 18 -5.61 12.46 4.95
C VAL A 18 -5.53 12.29 3.43
N TYR A 19 -6.57 12.65 2.69
CA TYR A 19 -6.58 12.69 1.23
C TYR A 19 -7.20 14.00 0.76
N GLU A 20 -6.52 14.77 -0.10
CA GLU A 20 -7.01 16.06 -0.61
C GLU A 20 -7.61 16.98 0.48
N ASN A 21 -6.90 17.11 1.62
CA ASN A 21 -7.31 17.91 2.77
C ASN A 21 -8.57 17.41 3.53
N GLN A 22 -9.01 16.17 3.25
CA GLN A 22 -10.07 15.48 3.98
C GLN A 22 -9.48 14.42 4.91
N LEU A 23 -9.95 14.39 6.16
CA LEU A 23 -9.54 13.40 7.15
C LEU A 23 -10.48 12.20 7.09
N ASN A 24 -9.94 11.05 6.69
CA ASN A 24 -10.61 9.77 6.68
C ASN A 24 -10.26 8.99 7.95
N CYS A 25 -11.28 8.46 8.62
CA CYS A 25 -11.15 7.66 9.83
C CYS A 25 -11.68 6.25 9.59
N TYR A 26 -10.82 5.25 9.75
CA TYR A 26 -11.18 3.84 9.77
C TYR A 26 -11.12 3.37 11.21
N ALA A 27 -12.22 2.79 11.68
CA ALA A 27 -12.33 2.31 13.05
C ALA A 27 -13.04 0.95 13.05
N PRO A 28 -12.76 0.06 14.03
CA PRO A 28 -13.56 -1.13 14.26
C PRO A 28 -15.06 -0.79 14.38
N GLU A 29 -15.92 -1.68 13.92
CA GLU A 29 -17.38 -1.45 13.93
C GLU A 29 -17.88 -1.12 15.34
N GLY A 30 -18.68 -0.05 15.48
CA GLY A 30 -19.21 0.41 16.76
C GLY A 30 -18.23 1.13 17.70
N SER A 31 -16.94 1.25 17.34
CA SER A 31 -15.93 1.88 18.20
C SER A 31 -15.88 3.41 18.11
N LEU A 32 -16.39 3.99 17.01
CA LEU A 32 -16.44 5.44 16.81
C LEU A 32 -17.60 6.04 17.62
N THR A 33 -17.37 6.25 18.91
CA THR A 33 -18.31 6.95 19.79
C THR A 33 -18.37 8.45 19.47
N ASN A 34 -19.45 9.12 19.89
CA ASN A 34 -19.61 10.57 19.70
C ASN A 34 -18.47 11.36 20.37
N ASP A 35 -18.02 10.95 21.56
CA ASP A 35 -16.88 11.56 22.26
C ASP A 35 -15.58 11.51 21.43
N ILE A 36 -15.28 10.36 20.82
CA ILE A 36 -14.09 10.20 19.97
C ILE A 36 -14.23 11.05 18.71
N ARG A 37 -15.42 11.08 18.11
CA ARG A 37 -15.71 11.89 16.93
C ARG A 37 -15.52 13.38 17.21
N ASP A 38 -16.06 13.88 18.31
CA ASP A 38 -16.00 15.29 18.67
C ASP A 38 -14.56 15.73 18.95
N ARG A 39 -13.77 14.90 19.61
CA ARG A 39 -12.33 15.14 19.84
C ARG A 39 -11.50 15.10 18.56
N ILE A 40 -11.84 14.25 17.59
CA ILE A 40 -11.21 14.26 16.26
C ILE A 40 -11.54 15.56 15.52
N ILE A 41 -12.78 16.03 15.63
CA ILE A 41 -13.21 17.29 15.00
C ILE A 41 -12.52 18.50 15.65
N GLU A 42 -12.43 18.52 16.98
CA GLU A 42 -11.76 19.58 17.75
C GLU A 42 -10.30 19.77 17.32
N HIS A 43 -9.59 18.68 17.07
CA HIS A 43 -8.17 18.70 16.66
C HIS A 43 -7.95 18.51 15.15
N LYS A 44 -8.99 18.61 14.33
CA LYS A 44 -8.96 18.28 12.89
C LYS A 44 -7.79 18.93 12.15
N GLN A 45 -7.57 20.23 12.36
CA GLN A 45 -6.52 20.95 11.65
C GLN A 45 -5.11 20.49 12.07
N THR A 46 -4.86 20.34 13.37
CA THR A 46 -3.59 19.82 13.90
C THR A 46 -3.31 18.39 13.42
N ILE A 47 -4.35 17.54 13.34
CA ILE A 47 -4.23 16.17 12.81
C ILE A 47 -3.88 16.20 11.32
N ILE A 48 -4.54 17.06 10.55
CA ILE A 48 -4.22 17.25 9.13
C ILE A 48 -2.78 17.72 8.97
N ASP A 49 -2.32 18.70 9.75
CA ASP A 49 -0.98 19.25 9.65
C ASP A 49 0.10 18.21 10.04
N LEU A 50 -0.14 17.40 11.08
CA LEU A 50 0.76 16.31 11.50
C LEU A 50 0.83 15.17 10.46
N LEU A 51 -0.32 14.75 9.92
CA LEU A 51 -0.41 13.71 8.89
C LEU A 51 0.05 14.20 7.52
N SER A 52 0.01 15.51 7.27
CA SER A 52 0.54 16.15 6.05
C SER A 52 2.04 16.43 6.17
N GLY A 53 2.54 16.76 7.37
CA GLY A 53 3.96 16.95 7.66
C GLY A 53 4.76 15.64 7.55
N THR A 54 4.14 14.50 7.85
CA THR A 54 4.68 13.16 7.55
C THR A 54 4.55 12.77 6.08
N LYS A 55 3.77 13.53 5.29
CA LYS A 55 3.49 13.34 3.86
C LYS A 55 4.37 14.17 2.92
N GLN A 56 5.56 14.58 3.39
CA GLN A 56 6.60 15.08 2.48
C GLN A 56 7.31 13.95 1.70
N ILE A 57 6.70 12.77 1.57
CA ILE A 57 6.91 11.91 0.42
C ILE A 57 6.02 12.49 -0.69
N LYS A 58 6.62 13.37 -1.49
CA LYS A 58 6.01 13.96 -2.69
C LYS A 58 5.23 12.90 -3.47
N SER A 59 3.91 12.96 -3.40
CA SER A 59 3.07 12.54 -4.52
C SER A 59 3.19 13.63 -5.60
N SER A 60 4.41 13.82 -6.12
CA SER A 60 4.63 14.54 -7.36
C SER A 60 3.95 13.71 -8.45
N SER A 61 2.96 14.33 -9.11
CA SER A 61 2.33 13.95 -10.37
C SER A 61 2.89 12.67 -10.99
N ILE A 62 2.11 11.58 -10.91
CA ILE A 62 2.45 10.26 -11.45
C ILE A 62 2.42 10.33 -12.98
N ASN A 63 3.46 10.92 -13.56
CA ASN A 63 3.88 10.73 -14.95
C ASN A 63 5.30 10.16 -15.00
N ASN A 64 5.87 9.77 -13.85
CA ASN A 64 7.17 9.13 -13.81
C ASN A 64 6.97 7.62 -13.98
N LYS A 65 7.37 7.09 -15.14
CA LYS A 65 7.45 5.63 -15.40
C LYS A 65 8.48 4.90 -14.52
N GLU A 66 9.16 5.64 -13.64
CA GLU A 66 10.17 5.17 -12.72
C GLU A 66 9.90 5.71 -11.33
N PHE A 67 10.02 4.84 -10.34
CA PHE A 67 9.87 5.16 -8.93
C PHE A 67 10.99 4.47 -8.14
N PRO A 68 11.42 5.04 -7.01
CA PRO A 68 12.43 4.40 -6.18
C PRO A 68 11.87 3.11 -5.57
N LEU A 69 12.73 2.09 -5.46
CA LEU A 69 12.41 0.88 -4.71
C LEU A 69 12.15 1.21 -3.23
N SER A 70 11.17 0.53 -2.64
CA SER A 70 10.97 0.47 -1.19
C SER A 70 12.16 -0.20 -0.49
N VAL A 71 12.22 -0.06 0.83
CA VAL A 71 13.30 -0.65 1.64
C VAL A 71 13.36 -2.18 1.47
N GLY A 72 12.20 -2.84 1.45
CA GLY A 72 12.11 -4.29 1.26
C GLY A 72 12.54 -4.73 -0.14
N GLU A 73 12.09 -4.02 -1.18
CA GLU A 73 12.47 -4.31 -2.56
C GLU A 73 13.98 -4.12 -2.79
N LYS A 74 14.60 -3.09 -2.20
CA LYS A 74 16.06 -2.91 -2.23
C LYS A 74 16.80 -4.07 -1.57
N GLY A 75 16.32 -4.52 -0.41
CA GLY A 75 16.92 -5.65 0.30
C GLY A 75 16.88 -6.93 -0.54
N LEU A 76 15.73 -7.25 -1.14
CA LEU A 76 15.58 -8.40 -2.04
C LEU A 76 16.46 -8.28 -3.29
N TYR A 77 16.53 -7.10 -3.90
CA TYR A 77 17.37 -6.86 -5.06
C TYR A 77 18.86 -7.09 -4.76
N ILE A 78 19.37 -6.54 -3.64
CA ILE A 78 20.74 -6.75 -3.19
C ILE A 78 21.00 -8.24 -2.94
N LEU A 79 20.06 -8.94 -2.29
CA LEU A 79 20.21 -10.35 -2.00
C LEU A 79 20.28 -11.21 -3.28
N GLN A 80 19.43 -10.91 -4.26
CA GLN A 80 19.46 -11.55 -5.57
C GLN A 80 20.79 -11.32 -6.30
N ASN A 81 21.36 -10.11 -6.21
CA ASN A 81 22.67 -9.80 -6.81
C ASN A 81 23.83 -10.54 -6.13
N ILE A 82 23.77 -10.76 -4.82
CA ILE A 82 24.79 -11.50 -4.07
C ILE A 82 24.68 -13.01 -4.34
N HIS A 83 23.46 -13.53 -4.48
CA HIS A 83 23.18 -14.96 -4.66
C HIS A 83 22.24 -15.20 -5.85
N PRO A 84 22.72 -15.08 -7.09
CA PRO A 84 21.86 -15.15 -8.29
C PRO A 84 21.15 -16.50 -8.46
N GLU A 85 21.75 -17.59 -7.96
CA GLU A 85 21.18 -18.94 -8.02
C GLU A 85 20.16 -19.22 -6.91
N MET A 86 19.92 -18.28 -5.98
CA MET A 86 18.99 -18.46 -4.88
C MET A 86 17.54 -18.42 -5.36
N SER A 87 16.75 -19.42 -4.99
CA SER A 87 15.31 -19.47 -5.29
C SER A 87 14.43 -19.26 -4.06
N ALA A 88 15.00 -18.88 -2.91
CA ALA A 88 14.31 -18.82 -1.62
C ALA A 88 13.09 -17.87 -1.60
N TYR A 89 13.09 -16.86 -2.48
CA TYR A 89 12.01 -15.88 -2.62
C TYR A 89 11.12 -16.12 -3.85
N ASN A 90 11.35 -17.19 -4.59
CA ASN A 90 10.43 -17.62 -5.63
C ASN A 90 9.23 -18.29 -4.96
N ILE A 91 8.02 -17.94 -5.41
CA ILE A 91 6.77 -18.57 -4.96
C ILE A 91 6.23 -19.42 -6.11
N PRO A 92 6.75 -20.65 -6.32
CA PRO A 92 6.26 -21.52 -7.37
C PRO A 92 4.84 -21.98 -7.03
N LEU A 93 3.93 -21.83 -7.99
CA LEU A 93 2.55 -22.29 -7.88
C LEU A 93 2.28 -23.32 -8.98
N CYS A 94 1.61 -24.41 -8.62
CA CYS A 94 1.20 -25.44 -9.55
C CYS A 94 -0.32 -25.67 -9.42
N PHE A 95 -1.03 -25.64 -10.54
CA PHE A 95 -2.47 -25.82 -10.59
C PHE A 95 -2.81 -27.02 -11.47
N LYS A 96 -3.70 -27.87 -10.98
CA LYS A 96 -4.30 -28.94 -11.77
C LYS A 96 -5.66 -28.48 -12.27
N ILE A 97 -5.83 -28.42 -13.59
CA ILE A 97 -7.11 -28.08 -14.20
C ILE A 97 -7.74 -29.36 -14.75
N SER A 98 -8.90 -29.73 -14.23
CA SER A 98 -9.56 -31.01 -14.51
C SER A 98 -10.38 -31.05 -15.80
N ARG A 99 -10.44 -29.93 -16.54
CA ARG A 99 -11.20 -29.75 -17.78
C ARG A 99 -10.32 -29.14 -18.86
N ASN A 100 -10.76 -29.23 -20.12
CA ASN A 100 -10.13 -28.49 -21.21
C ASN A 100 -10.11 -27.00 -20.87
N VAL A 101 -8.92 -26.41 -20.94
CA VAL A 101 -8.70 -24.98 -20.78
C VAL A 101 -8.98 -24.31 -22.11
N ASP A 102 -9.85 -23.31 -22.11
CA ASP A 102 -9.96 -22.37 -23.22
C ASP A 102 -8.77 -21.40 -23.14
N VAL A 103 -7.80 -21.63 -24.01
CA VAL A 103 -6.54 -20.87 -24.02
C VAL A 103 -6.78 -19.41 -24.39
N ASP A 104 -7.68 -19.14 -25.33
CA ASP A 104 -8.01 -17.79 -25.79
C ASP A 104 -8.68 -16.97 -24.67
N MET A 105 -9.57 -17.62 -23.91
CA MET A 105 -10.20 -16.99 -22.75
C MET A 105 -9.20 -16.76 -21.61
N LEU A 106 -8.28 -17.69 -21.38
CA LEU A 106 -7.24 -17.53 -20.37
C LEU A 106 -6.30 -16.36 -20.71
N GLU A 107 -5.89 -16.24 -21.97
CA GLU A 107 -5.03 -15.14 -22.44
C GLU A 107 -5.71 -13.78 -22.25
N LYS A 108 -6.98 -13.65 -22.64
CA LYS A 108 -7.77 -12.43 -22.43
C LYS A 108 -7.89 -12.07 -20.96
N SER A 109 -8.16 -13.08 -20.12
CA SER A 109 -8.29 -12.91 -18.67
C SER A 109 -6.97 -12.45 -18.05
N TRP A 110 -5.84 -13.02 -18.49
CA TRP A 110 -4.51 -12.61 -18.04
C TRP A 110 -4.18 -11.17 -18.45
N ALA A 111 -4.52 -10.76 -19.68
CA ALA A 111 -4.34 -9.39 -20.14
C ALA A 111 -5.11 -8.39 -19.25
N SER A 112 -6.36 -8.72 -18.87
CA SER A 112 -7.15 -7.89 -17.96
C SER A 112 -6.52 -7.78 -16.56
N VAL A 113 -5.95 -8.87 -16.02
CA VAL A 113 -5.20 -8.84 -14.75
C VAL A 113 -4.00 -7.91 -14.85
N GLN A 114 -3.23 -7.99 -15.93
CA GLN A 114 -2.07 -7.12 -16.14
C GLN A 114 -2.46 -5.65 -16.31
N GLU A 115 -3.64 -5.35 -16.87
CA GLU A 115 -4.17 -3.98 -16.97
C GLU A 115 -4.56 -3.44 -15.59
N GLN A 116 -5.25 -4.26 -14.78
CA GLN A 116 -5.68 -3.91 -13.43
C GLN A 116 -4.52 -3.76 -12.44
N TYR A 117 -3.43 -4.53 -12.61
CA TYR A 117 -2.29 -4.55 -11.70
C TYR A 117 -0.98 -4.18 -12.41
N PRO A 118 -0.67 -2.87 -12.57
CA PRO A 118 0.53 -2.40 -13.27
C PRO A 118 1.85 -2.94 -12.71
N ILE A 119 1.90 -3.28 -11.42
CA ILE A 119 3.10 -3.82 -10.76
C ILE A 119 3.61 -5.11 -11.42
N LEU A 120 2.72 -5.91 -12.02
CA LEU A 120 3.07 -7.16 -12.73
C LEU A 120 3.86 -6.91 -14.03
N LYS A 121 3.90 -5.66 -14.49
CA LYS A 121 4.66 -5.22 -15.69
C LYS A 121 5.89 -4.38 -15.33
N THR A 122 6.20 -4.24 -14.04
CA THR A 122 7.34 -3.46 -13.56
C THR A 122 8.64 -4.27 -13.66
N ARG A 123 9.75 -3.58 -13.92
CA ARG A 123 11.10 -4.15 -13.91
C ARG A 123 12.05 -3.27 -13.11
N ILE A 124 13.00 -3.89 -12.44
CA ILE A 124 14.10 -3.19 -11.76
C ILE A 124 15.21 -2.97 -12.78
N HIS A 125 15.81 -1.78 -12.77
CA HIS A 125 16.97 -1.46 -13.60
C HIS A 125 17.95 -0.61 -12.77
N GLU A 126 19.25 -0.79 -13.03
CA GLU A 126 20.30 0.05 -12.48
C GLU A 126 20.43 1.32 -13.34
N LYS A 127 20.83 2.43 -12.72
CA LYS A 127 21.14 3.69 -13.42
C LYS A 127 22.64 3.86 -13.57
#